data_AF-A0A251T2R0-F1
#
_entry.id   AF-A0A251T2R0-F1
#
_cell.length_a   1.000
_cell.length_b   1.000
_cell.length_c   1.000
_cell.angle_alpha   90.00
_cell.angle_beta   90.00
_cell.angle_gamma   90.00
#
_symmetry.space_group_name_H-M   'P 1'
#
loop_
_entity.id
_entity.type
_entity.pdbx_description
1 polymer ?
#
loop_
_entity_poly.entity_id
_entity_poly.type
_entity_poly.pdbx_seq_one_letter_code
_entity_poly.pdbx_strand_id
1 'polypeptide(L)'
;MGEDHLGTAICGKNQENQFVVVAVSSRGRCWSLMKETLVVERVIKWWVKKQNLESLPLVALGASSGGYFVSMFASKMKFSSIVVMIAEGVFEDIDVTKDYPPTLFVHMPKDKRMKKMIDVNLEVMRREGVDVAEVKCLELPLSPTFLADRVPGLDRRISEELFDMFKEKGFVDKKGYLVNDGRVIPWKESMSERMVSLPNKVLVNYI
;
A
#
# COMPACT_ATOMS: atom_id res chain seq x y z
N MET A 1 -4.93 -0.24 21.13
CA MET A 1 -3.93 0.36 20.23
C MET A 1 -3.81 -0.58 19.06
N GLY A 2 -4.37 -0.20 17.91
CA GLY A 2 -4.22 -0.99 16.68
C GLY A 2 -2.80 -0.79 16.18
N GLU A 3 -1.99 -1.83 16.24
CA GLU A 3 -0.69 -1.83 15.60
C GLU A 3 -0.92 -2.00 14.09
N ASP A 4 -0.47 -1.03 13.31
CA ASP A 4 -0.42 -1.08 11.85
C ASP A 4 0.54 -2.21 11.43
N HIS A 5 0.05 -3.45 11.45
CA HIS A 5 0.77 -4.58 10.89
C HIS A 5 0.63 -4.50 9.38
N LEU A 6 1.74 -4.25 8.68
CA LEU A 6 1.76 -4.25 7.23
C LEU A 6 1.51 -5.68 6.73
N GLY A 7 0.25 -5.96 6.38
CA GLY A 7 -0.17 -7.25 5.87
C GLY A 7 0.41 -7.52 4.48
N THR A 8 0.95 -8.71 4.27
CA THR A 8 1.14 -9.26 2.91
C THR A 8 -0.10 -10.09 2.59
N ALA A 9 -0.76 -9.77 1.48
CA ALA A 9 -1.89 -10.54 0.98
C ALA A 9 -1.40 -11.55 -0.05
N ILE A 10 -1.73 -12.82 0.15
CA ILE A 10 -1.45 -13.87 -0.83
C ILE A 10 -2.77 -14.44 -1.31
N CYS A 11 -2.94 -14.45 -2.63
CA CYS A 11 -4.22 -14.81 -3.24
C CYS A 11 -4.09 -16.05 -4.12
N GLY A 12 -5.02 -17.00 -3.99
CA GLY A 12 -5.28 -18.04 -4.99
C GLY A 12 -6.42 -17.62 -5.92
N LYS A 13 -6.25 -17.75 -7.25
CA LYS A 13 -7.26 -17.31 -8.26
C LYS A 13 -8.11 -18.50 -8.76
N ASN A 14 -9.44 -18.40 -8.68
CA ASN A 14 -10.38 -19.34 -9.33
C ASN A 14 -11.01 -18.74 -10.62
N GLN A 15 -11.75 -19.55 -11.39
CA GLN A 15 -12.30 -19.25 -12.73
C GLN A 15 -13.25 -18.02 -12.82
N GLU A 16 -13.76 -17.50 -11.70
CA GLU A 16 -14.71 -16.37 -11.67
C GLU A 16 -14.11 -15.02 -11.19
N ASN A 17 -12.80 -14.80 -11.30
CA ASN A 17 -12.10 -13.64 -10.73
C ASN A 17 -12.19 -13.51 -9.19
N GLN A 18 -12.53 -14.59 -8.50
CA GLN A 18 -12.53 -14.64 -7.05
C GLN A 18 -11.13 -15.00 -6.55
N PHE A 19 -10.63 -14.19 -5.61
CA PHE A 19 -9.37 -14.42 -4.91
C PHE A 19 -9.66 -14.99 -3.52
N VAL A 20 -9.00 -16.09 -3.15
CA VAL A 20 -8.95 -16.54 -1.75
C VAL A 20 -7.74 -15.89 -1.09
N VAL A 21 -7.97 -15.02 -0.11
CA VAL A 21 -6.94 -14.15 0.45
C VAL A 21 -6.49 -14.66 1.83
N VAL A 22 -5.18 -14.78 2.02
CA VAL A 22 -4.56 -14.85 3.35
C VAL A 22 -3.79 -13.57 3.62
N ALA A 23 -4.12 -12.89 4.73
CA ALA A 23 -3.36 -11.74 5.22
C ALA A 23 -2.37 -12.22 6.29
N VAL A 24 -1.09 -11.92 6.08
CA VAL A 24 -0.02 -12.28 7.02
C VAL A 24 0.56 -11.01 7.61
N SER A 25 0.58 -10.92 8.93
CA SER A 25 1.15 -9.78 9.68
C SER A 25 2.60 -10.03 10.05
N SER A 26 3.42 -8.98 10.02
CA SER A 26 4.76 -9.02 10.63
C SER A 26 4.67 -9.18 12.15
N ARG A 27 5.69 -9.78 12.76
CA ARG A 27 5.81 -9.92 14.21
C ARG A 27 5.98 -8.57 14.92
N GLY A 28 6.60 -7.60 14.25
CA GLY A 28 6.75 -6.22 14.74
C GLY A 28 5.95 -5.23 13.90
N ARG A 29 6.31 -3.94 13.99
CA ARG A 29 5.74 -2.87 13.14
C ARG A 29 6.10 -3.02 11.66
N CYS A 30 7.34 -3.43 11.38
CA CYS A 30 7.84 -3.62 10.01
C CYS A 30 8.37 -5.04 9.82
N TRP A 31 8.37 -5.49 8.56
CA TRP A 31 8.94 -6.78 8.17
C TRP A 31 10.46 -6.83 8.37
N SER A 32 10.93 -7.96 8.88
CA SER A 32 12.33 -8.36 8.85
C SER A 32 12.54 -9.36 7.71
N LEU A 33 13.06 -8.84 6.58
CA LEU A 33 13.25 -9.54 5.32
C LEU A 33 13.69 -11.01 5.50
N MET A 34 14.83 -11.24 6.13
CA MET A 34 15.38 -12.60 6.25
C MET A 34 14.77 -13.43 7.39
N LYS A 35 14.36 -12.81 8.50
CA LYS A 35 13.99 -13.54 9.72
C LYS A 35 12.60 -14.16 9.64
N GLU A 36 11.69 -13.52 8.90
CA GLU A 36 10.28 -13.92 8.88
C GLU A 36 9.95 -14.85 7.70
N THR A 37 10.80 -14.88 6.67
CA THR A 37 10.63 -15.68 5.44
C THR A 37 10.21 -17.13 5.71
N LEU A 38 10.97 -17.87 6.54
CA LEU A 38 10.70 -19.29 6.80
C LEU A 38 9.39 -19.54 7.56
N VAL A 39 8.98 -18.59 8.40
CA VAL A 39 7.72 -18.71 9.15
C VAL A 39 6.56 -18.45 8.19
N VAL A 40 6.65 -17.39 7.40
CA VAL A 40 5.63 -17.01 6.42
C VAL A 40 5.44 -18.10 5.37
N GLU A 41 6.52 -18.64 4.81
CA GLU A 41 6.47 -19.74 3.84
C GLU A 41 5.71 -20.95 4.39
N ARG A 42 6.00 -21.35 5.64
CA ARG A 42 5.30 -22.47 6.29
C ARG A 42 3.82 -22.17 6.51
N VAL A 43 3.48 -20.95 6.93
CA VAL A 43 2.08 -20.54 7.12
C VAL A 43 1.32 -20.61 5.80
N ILE A 44 1.89 -20.08 4.72
CA ILE A 44 1.25 -20.10 3.40
C ILE A 44 1.08 -21.53 2.92
N LYS A 45 2.14 -22.34 2.93
CA LYS A 45 2.08 -23.74 2.48
C LYS A 45 1.06 -24.55 3.27
N TRP A 46 1.03 -24.38 4.60
CA TRP A 46 0.04 -25.02 5.46
C TRP A 46 -1.39 -24.57 5.13
N TRP A 47 -1.60 -23.26 4.97
CA TRP A 47 -2.93 -22.71 4.72
C TRP A 47 -3.45 -23.10 3.33
N VAL A 48 -2.62 -22.98 2.29
CA VAL A 48 -2.93 -23.41 0.92
C VAL A 48 -3.35 -24.87 0.90
N LYS A 49 -2.58 -25.74 1.57
CA LYS A 49 -2.94 -27.16 1.72
C LYS A 49 -4.23 -27.37 2.48
N LYS A 50 -4.42 -26.66 3.59
CA LYS A 50 -5.65 -26.76 4.41
C LYS A 50 -6.89 -26.35 3.62
N GLN A 51 -6.76 -25.41 2.69
CA GLN A 51 -7.85 -24.92 1.84
C GLN A 51 -7.97 -25.69 0.50
N ASN A 52 -7.12 -26.69 0.25
CA ASN A 52 -7.05 -27.43 -1.03
C ASN A 52 -6.82 -26.52 -2.25
N LEU A 53 -5.92 -25.53 -2.13
CA LEU A 53 -5.63 -24.51 -3.15
C LEU A 53 -4.29 -24.75 -3.87
N GLU A 54 -3.64 -25.90 -3.69
CA GLU A 54 -2.28 -26.17 -4.22
C GLU A 54 -2.18 -26.07 -5.75
N SER A 55 -3.30 -26.25 -6.46
CA SER A 55 -3.38 -26.16 -7.91
C SER A 55 -3.55 -24.73 -8.44
N LEU A 56 -3.83 -23.77 -7.55
CA LEU A 56 -4.09 -22.39 -7.93
C LEU A 56 -2.79 -21.56 -7.98
N PRO A 57 -2.70 -20.58 -8.89
CA PRO A 57 -1.58 -19.65 -8.91
C PRO A 57 -1.56 -18.82 -7.63
N LEU A 58 -0.39 -18.70 -7.01
CA LEU A 58 -0.18 -17.83 -5.86
C LEU A 58 0.32 -16.48 -6.33
N VAL A 59 -0.33 -15.41 -5.90
CA VAL A 59 0.15 -14.03 -6.10
C VAL A 59 0.40 -13.38 -4.76
N ALA A 60 1.35 -12.45 -4.68
CA ALA A 60 1.65 -11.73 -3.44
C ALA A 60 1.55 -10.22 -3.62
N LEU A 61 1.06 -9.52 -2.61
CA LEU A 61 0.99 -8.06 -2.57
C LEU A 61 1.50 -7.55 -1.24
N GLY A 62 2.37 -6.54 -1.29
CA GLY A 62 2.93 -5.91 -0.09
C GLY A 62 3.06 -4.40 -0.25
N ALA A 63 2.75 -3.66 0.83
CA ALA A 63 2.86 -2.21 0.87
C ALA A 63 3.97 -1.76 1.83
N SER A 64 4.72 -0.71 1.46
CA SER A 64 5.81 -0.16 2.26
C SER A 64 6.80 -1.27 2.68
N SER A 65 7.05 -1.51 3.97
CA SER A 65 7.91 -2.62 4.43
C SER A 65 7.48 -4.01 3.91
N GLY A 66 6.18 -4.21 3.67
CA GLY A 66 5.65 -5.42 3.04
C GLY A 66 6.03 -5.53 1.56
N GLY A 67 6.18 -4.41 0.85
CA GLY A 67 6.65 -4.38 -0.54
C GLY A 67 8.09 -4.87 -0.67
N TYR A 68 8.96 -4.41 0.23
CA TYR A 68 10.33 -4.93 0.33
C TYR A 68 10.32 -6.43 0.67
N PHE A 69 9.52 -6.83 1.66
CA PHE A 69 9.39 -8.25 2.03
C PHE A 69 8.96 -9.12 0.85
N VAL A 70 7.89 -8.76 0.13
CA VAL A 70 7.40 -9.53 -1.01
C VAL A 70 8.43 -9.59 -2.13
N SER A 71 9.12 -8.49 -2.45
CA SER A 71 10.16 -8.49 -3.48
C SER A 71 11.31 -9.45 -3.14
N MET A 72 11.75 -9.49 -1.88
CA MET A 72 12.74 -10.48 -1.44
C MET A 72 12.14 -11.89 -1.43
N PHE A 73 10.92 -12.05 -0.92
CA PHE A 73 10.31 -13.35 -0.68
C PHE A 73 10.01 -14.11 -1.97
N ALA A 74 9.73 -13.39 -3.05
CA ALA A 74 9.62 -13.92 -4.41
C ALA A 74 10.90 -14.60 -4.93
N SER A 75 12.08 -14.28 -4.39
CA SER A 75 13.32 -15.02 -4.68
C SER A 75 13.41 -16.38 -3.96
N LYS A 76 12.55 -16.63 -2.97
CA LYS A 76 12.56 -17.83 -2.11
C LYS A 76 11.35 -18.72 -2.33
N MET A 77 10.22 -18.14 -2.69
CA MET A 77 8.96 -18.84 -2.94
C MET A 77 8.40 -18.43 -4.30
N LYS A 78 7.94 -19.42 -5.07
CA LYS A 78 7.37 -19.18 -6.40
C LYS A 78 6.00 -18.51 -6.28
N PHE A 79 5.86 -17.37 -6.93
CA PHE A 79 4.59 -16.69 -7.18
C PHE A 79 4.37 -16.58 -8.69
N SER A 80 3.11 -16.52 -9.11
CA SER A 80 2.74 -16.24 -10.50
C SER A 80 2.84 -14.76 -10.85
N SER A 81 2.75 -13.88 -9.84
CA SER A 81 3.02 -12.44 -9.97
C SER A 81 3.12 -11.81 -8.58
N ILE A 82 3.78 -10.64 -8.50
CA ILE A 82 3.80 -9.82 -7.28
C ILE A 82 3.38 -8.37 -7.53
N VAL A 83 2.88 -7.73 -6.48
CA VAL A 83 2.57 -6.30 -6.45
C VAL A 83 3.35 -5.63 -5.32
N VAL A 84 4.13 -4.62 -5.67
CA VAL A 84 4.96 -3.83 -4.74
C VAL A 84 4.36 -2.43 -4.65
N MET A 85 3.78 -2.08 -3.50
CA MET A 85 3.08 -0.81 -3.30
C MET A 85 3.89 0.12 -2.39
N ILE A 86 4.02 1.40 -2.77
CA ILE A 86 4.66 2.44 -1.93
C ILE A 86 6.04 1.98 -1.42
N ALA A 87 6.79 1.28 -2.27
CA ALA A 87 8.11 0.73 -2.01
C ALA A 87 8.82 0.46 -3.35
N GLU A 88 10.14 0.56 -3.35
CA GLU A 88 10.99 0.25 -4.51
C GLU A 88 11.39 -1.23 -4.57
N GLY A 89 11.26 -1.98 -3.47
CA GLY A 89 11.70 -3.37 -3.36
C GLY A 89 13.21 -3.52 -3.11
N VAL A 90 13.72 -4.76 -3.11
CA VAL A 90 15.15 -5.07 -2.86
C VAL A 90 15.84 -5.71 -4.07
N PHE A 91 15.51 -5.24 -5.28
CA PHE A 91 15.96 -5.85 -6.53
C PHE A 91 17.47 -5.76 -6.79
N GLU A 92 18.18 -4.87 -6.08
CA GLU A 92 19.65 -4.80 -6.11
C GLU A 92 20.32 -5.88 -5.22
N ASP A 93 19.61 -6.40 -4.22
CA ASP A 93 20.13 -7.35 -3.23
C ASP A 93 19.76 -8.82 -3.54
N ILE A 94 18.98 -9.05 -4.61
CA ILE A 94 18.51 -10.37 -5.00
C ILE A 94 18.85 -10.65 -6.46
N ASP A 95 18.98 -11.93 -6.79
CA ASP A 95 19.20 -12.36 -8.17
C ASP A 95 17.89 -12.28 -8.95
N VAL A 96 17.74 -11.20 -9.73
CA VAL A 96 16.61 -11.01 -10.65
C VAL A 96 16.99 -11.61 -11.99
N THR A 97 16.45 -12.78 -12.27
CA THR A 97 16.58 -13.43 -13.58
C THR A 97 15.23 -13.44 -14.28
N LYS A 98 15.18 -13.86 -15.55
CA LYS A 98 13.93 -14.06 -16.31
C LYS A 98 12.89 -14.96 -15.61
N ASP A 99 13.31 -15.78 -14.63
CA ASP A 99 12.44 -16.68 -13.89
C ASP A 99 11.80 -15.99 -12.66
N TYR A 100 12.19 -14.74 -12.37
CA TYR A 100 11.59 -13.91 -11.33
C TYR A 100 10.15 -13.53 -11.73
N PRO A 101 9.18 -13.52 -10.80
CA PRO A 101 7.78 -13.33 -11.16
C PRO A 101 7.49 -11.96 -11.78
N PRO A 102 6.51 -11.90 -12.70
CA PRO A 102 5.96 -10.64 -13.19
C PRO A 102 5.61 -9.69 -12.04
N THR A 103 6.02 -8.43 -12.16
CA THR A 103 6.00 -7.47 -11.05
C THR A 103 5.25 -6.20 -11.44
N LEU A 104 4.29 -5.80 -10.59
CA LEU A 104 3.57 -4.54 -10.72
C LEU A 104 3.97 -3.58 -9.59
N PHE A 105 4.50 -2.42 -9.94
CA PHE A 105 4.72 -1.34 -8.98
C PHE A 105 3.50 -0.45 -8.86
N VAL A 106 3.10 -0.08 -7.64
CA VAL A 106 2.05 0.90 -7.39
C VAL A 106 2.63 2.03 -6.54
N HIS A 107 2.81 3.20 -7.14
CA HIS A 107 3.53 4.30 -6.47
C HIS A 107 2.94 5.66 -6.80
N MET A 108 3.34 6.65 -6.00
CA MET A 108 2.96 8.04 -6.19
C MET A 108 4.09 8.78 -6.90
N PRO A 109 3.93 9.25 -8.15
CA PRO A 109 5.01 9.91 -8.89
C PRO A 109 5.52 11.21 -8.25
N LYS A 110 4.73 11.84 -7.37
CA LYS A 110 5.14 13.02 -6.59
C LYS A 110 6.24 12.70 -5.57
N ASP A 111 6.33 11.46 -5.10
CA ASP A 111 7.49 11.00 -4.35
C ASP A 111 8.64 10.77 -5.32
N LYS A 112 9.39 11.85 -5.59
CA LYS A 112 10.47 11.85 -6.58
C LYS A 112 11.58 10.86 -6.26
N ARG A 113 11.86 10.63 -4.97
CA ARG A 113 12.89 9.67 -4.54
C ARG A 113 12.43 8.26 -4.88
N MET A 114 11.23 7.88 -4.43
CA MET A 114 10.65 6.57 -4.70
C MET A 114 10.52 6.32 -6.20
N LYS A 115 10.00 7.30 -6.94
CA LYS A 115 9.86 7.21 -8.40
C LYS A 115 11.20 6.92 -9.08
N LYS A 116 12.27 7.63 -8.71
CA LYS A 116 13.59 7.43 -9.32
C LYS A 116 14.10 6.00 -9.11
N MET A 117 13.93 5.45 -7.92
CA MET A 117 14.35 4.07 -7.64
C MET A 117 13.51 3.05 -8.42
N ILE A 118 12.19 3.26 -8.50
CA ILE A 118 11.30 2.41 -9.30
C ILE A 118 11.66 2.48 -10.79
N ASP A 119 11.95 3.66 -11.34
CA ASP A 119 12.35 3.81 -12.75
C ASP A 119 13.60 2.96 -13.07
N VAL A 120 14.58 2.93 -12.17
CA VAL A 120 15.78 2.09 -12.30
C VAL A 120 15.41 0.60 -12.26
N ASN A 121 14.58 0.18 -11.31
CA ASN A 121 14.16 -1.21 -11.20
C ASN A 121 13.34 -1.67 -12.42
N LEU A 122 12.47 -0.81 -12.96
CA LEU A 122 11.72 -1.09 -14.19
C LEU A 122 12.67 -1.37 -15.37
N GLU A 123 13.75 -0.59 -15.51
CA GLU A 123 14.72 -0.78 -16.59
C GLU A 123 15.51 -2.08 -16.41
N VAL A 124 16.05 -2.32 -15.21
CA VAL A 124 16.81 -3.53 -14.89
C VAL A 124 15.96 -4.78 -15.11
N MET A 125 14.75 -4.83 -14.53
CA MET A 125 13.88 -6.00 -14.63
C MET A 125 13.49 -6.31 -16.09
N ARG A 126 13.20 -5.30 -16.91
CA ARG A 126 12.94 -5.50 -18.35
C ARG A 126 14.14 -6.08 -19.08
N ARG A 127 15.35 -5.58 -18.78
CA ARG A 127 16.58 -6.07 -19.38
C ARG A 127 16.85 -7.54 -19.04
N GLU A 128 16.55 -7.94 -17.80
CA GLU A 128 16.65 -9.33 -17.34
C GLU A 128 15.51 -10.23 -17.84
N GLY A 129 14.57 -9.68 -18.63
CA GLY A 129 13.48 -10.43 -19.26
C GLY A 129 12.26 -10.66 -18.36
N VAL A 130 12.10 -9.89 -17.28
CA VAL A 130 10.94 -9.95 -16.39
C VAL A 130 9.83 -9.03 -16.89
N ASP A 131 8.61 -9.54 -16.96
CA ASP A 131 7.42 -8.73 -17.23
C ASP A 131 7.17 -7.76 -16.08
N VAL A 132 7.30 -6.46 -16.34
CA VAL A 132 7.20 -5.44 -15.30
C VAL A 132 6.43 -4.19 -15.77
N ALA A 133 5.55 -3.70 -14.91
CA ALA A 133 4.69 -2.55 -15.16
C ALA A 133 4.55 -1.66 -13.92
N GLU A 134 3.97 -0.47 -14.11
CA GLU A 134 3.67 0.47 -13.03
C GLU A 134 2.24 1.01 -13.11
N VAL A 135 1.64 1.23 -11.95
CA VAL A 135 0.43 2.03 -11.74
C VAL A 135 0.82 3.29 -11.00
N LYS A 136 0.47 4.44 -11.58
CA LYS A 136 0.74 5.75 -11.02
C LYS A 136 -0.46 6.25 -10.23
N CYS A 137 -0.33 6.30 -8.92
CA CYS A 137 -1.29 6.94 -8.02
C CYS A 137 -1.08 8.45 -8.09
N LEU A 138 -1.90 9.12 -8.91
CA LEU A 138 -1.91 10.57 -9.01
C LEU A 138 -2.64 11.18 -7.79
N GLU A 139 -2.27 12.42 -7.48
CA GLU A 139 -2.98 13.18 -6.45
C GLU A 139 -4.44 13.39 -6.83
N LEU A 140 -5.29 13.45 -5.79
CA LEU A 140 -6.70 13.75 -5.94
C LEU A 140 -6.99 15.10 -5.28
N PRO A 141 -7.77 15.97 -5.93
CA PRO A 141 -8.23 17.18 -5.29
C PRO A 141 -9.22 16.81 -4.18
N LEU A 142 -9.08 17.46 -3.03
CA LEU A 142 -10.09 17.44 -1.99
C LEU A 142 -11.31 18.23 -2.47
N SER A 143 -12.48 17.64 -2.27
CA SER A 143 -13.79 18.26 -2.45
C SER A 143 -14.49 18.36 -1.09
N PRO A 144 -15.57 19.14 -0.96
CA PRO A 144 -16.32 19.23 0.29
C PRO A 144 -16.81 17.87 0.81
N THR A 145 -17.11 16.91 -0.06
CA THR A 145 -17.58 15.56 0.33
C THR A 145 -16.47 14.51 0.39
N PHE A 146 -15.24 14.84 -0.02
CA PHE A 146 -14.18 13.86 -0.27
C PHE A 146 -13.92 12.93 0.92
N LEU A 147 -13.88 13.48 2.14
CA LEU A 147 -13.63 12.68 3.34
C LEU A 147 -14.84 11.81 3.68
N ALA A 148 -16.07 12.34 3.59
CA ALA A 148 -17.28 11.55 3.83
C ALA A 148 -17.45 10.39 2.82
N ASP A 149 -17.05 10.61 1.56
CA ASP A 149 -17.12 9.59 0.51
C ASP A 149 -16.09 8.46 0.70
N ARG A 150 -15.04 8.68 1.50
CA ARG A 150 -13.89 7.76 1.64
C ARG A 150 -13.68 7.23 3.05
N VAL A 151 -14.19 7.89 4.08
CA VAL A 151 -14.03 7.54 5.48
C VAL A 151 -15.38 7.07 6.04
N PRO A 152 -15.60 5.75 6.17
CA PRO A 152 -16.84 5.23 6.73
C PRO A 152 -17.13 5.81 8.12
N GLY A 153 -18.36 6.30 8.31
CA GLY A 153 -18.80 6.89 9.58
C GLY A 153 -18.46 8.37 9.75
N LEU A 154 -17.81 9.01 8.78
CA LEU A 154 -17.68 10.47 8.76
C LEU A 154 -18.89 11.10 8.07
N ASP A 155 -19.57 12.00 8.77
CA ASP A 155 -20.74 12.69 8.23
C ASP A 155 -20.36 13.73 7.17
N ARG A 156 -21.25 13.92 6.19
CA ARG A 156 -21.05 14.89 5.10
C ARG A 156 -20.86 16.32 5.60
N ARG A 157 -21.63 16.76 6.60
CA ARG A 157 -21.51 18.13 7.15
C ARG A 157 -20.13 18.35 7.75
N ILE A 158 -19.58 17.34 8.44
CA ILE A 158 -18.24 17.42 9.05
C ILE A 158 -17.17 17.45 7.96
N SER A 159 -17.32 16.66 6.89
CA SER A 159 -16.42 16.71 5.74
C SER A 159 -16.40 18.11 5.11
N GLU A 160 -17.57 18.73 4.92
CA GLU A 160 -17.69 20.09 4.37
C GLU A 160 -17.03 21.13 5.29
N GLU A 161 -17.25 21.04 6.60
CA GLU A 161 -16.65 21.93 7.61
C GLU A 161 -15.12 21.81 7.68
N LEU A 162 -14.59 20.59 7.59
CA LEU A 162 -13.14 20.33 7.50
C LEU A 162 -12.56 20.87 6.19
N PHE A 163 -13.25 20.70 5.07
CA PHE A 163 -12.79 21.22 3.79
C PHE A 163 -12.75 22.75 3.76
N ASP A 164 -13.76 23.42 4.33
CA ASP A 164 -13.74 24.87 4.49
C ASP A 164 -12.58 25.34 5.37
N MET A 165 -12.31 24.63 6.46
CA MET A 165 -11.16 24.90 7.31
C MET A 165 -9.84 24.73 6.54
N PHE A 166 -9.70 23.68 5.73
CA PHE A 166 -8.51 23.46 4.92
C PHE A 166 -8.28 24.60 3.92
N LYS A 167 -9.34 25.14 3.31
CA LYS A 167 -9.25 26.32 2.42
C LYS A 167 -8.84 27.57 3.19
N GLU A 168 -9.49 27.86 4.31
CA GLU A 168 -9.23 29.04 5.14
C GLU A 168 -7.78 29.08 5.65
N LYS A 169 -7.25 27.92 6.05
CA LYS A 169 -5.86 27.77 6.52
C LYS A 169 -4.84 27.67 5.38
N GLY A 170 -5.28 27.65 4.13
CA GLY A 170 -4.40 27.52 2.96
C GLY A 170 -3.72 26.16 2.84
N PHE A 171 -4.28 25.11 3.45
CA PHE A 171 -3.76 23.73 3.31
C PHE A 171 -4.07 23.15 1.93
N VAL A 172 -5.16 23.63 1.30
CA VAL A 172 -5.51 23.32 -0.08
C VAL A 172 -5.42 24.55 -0.97
N ASP A 173 -5.05 24.35 -2.23
CA ASP A 173 -5.05 25.39 -3.25
C ASP A 173 -6.48 25.65 -3.80
N LYS A 174 -6.58 26.59 -4.75
CA LYS A 174 -7.86 26.95 -5.40
C LYS A 174 -8.52 25.81 -6.16
N LYS A 175 -7.78 24.75 -6.50
CA LYS A 175 -8.26 23.56 -7.20
C LYS A 175 -8.53 22.39 -6.24
N GLY A 176 -8.32 22.57 -4.94
CA GLY A 176 -8.54 21.56 -3.92
C GLY A 176 -7.34 20.64 -3.68
N TYR A 177 -6.18 20.88 -4.30
CA TYR A 177 -4.99 20.07 -4.05
C TYR A 177 -4.28 20.51 -2.79
N LEU A 178 -3.74 19.55 -2.04
CA LEU A 178 -2.89 19.87 -0.89
C LEU A 178 -1.63 20.62 -1.36
N VAL A 179 -1.35 21.75 -0.71
CA VAL A 179 -0.18 22.58 -1.00
C VAL A 179 1.10 21.95 -0.47
N ASN A 180 1.00 21.31 0.70
CA ASN A 180 2.09 20.64 1.40
C ASN A 180 1.73 19.18 1.68
N ASP A 181 2.70 18.39 2.15
CA ASP A 181 2.47 17.02 2.58
C ASP A 181 1.43 16.96 3.71
N GLY A 182 0.31 16.28 3.46
CA GLY A 182 -0.82 16.16 4.40
C GLY A 182 -0.45 15.52 5.75
N ARG A 183 0.69 14.82 5.83
CA ARG A 183 1.18 14.22 7.08
C ARG A 183 1.78 15.23 8.05
N VAL A 184 2.20 16.40 7.56
CA VAL A 184 2.90 17.42 8.36
C VAL A 184 2.12 18.73 8.50
N ILE A 185 0.96 18.87 7.82
CA ILE A 185 0.11 20.04 8.02
C ILE A 185 -0.55 19.99 9.41
N PRO A 186 -0.63 21.12 10.14
CA PRO A 186 -1.21 21.20 11.49
C PRO A 186 -2.74 21.29 11.44
N TRP A 187 -3.35 20.30 10.78
CA TRP A 187 -4.79 20.29 10.57
C TRP A 187 -5.57 19.94 11.83
N LYS A 188 -4.98 19.15 12.74
CA LYS A 188 -5.60 18.74 14.01
C LYS A 188 -5.69 19.92 14.98
N GLU A 189 -4.68 20.76 14.98
CA GLU A 189 -4.64 22.02 15.72
C GLU A 189 -5.72 22.96 15.18
N SER A 190 -5.79 23.11 13.86
CA SER A 190 -6.83 23.92 13.20
C SER A 190 -8.25 23.42 13.50
N MET A 191 -8.44 22.09 13.51
CA MET A 191 -9.71 21.45 13.86
C MET A 191 -10.10 21.75 15.30
N SER A 192 -9.13 21.72 16.21
CA SER A 192 -9.32 22.02 17.63
C SER A 192 -9.67 23.49 17.87
N GLU A 193 -8.98 24.41 17.17
CA GLU A 193 -9.27 25.86 17.20
C GLU A 193 -10.70 26.17 16.74
N ARG A 194 -11.19 25.45 15.73
CA ARG A 194 -12.55 25.60 15.19
C ARG A 194 -13.60 24.81 15.97
N MET A 195 -13.19 24.05 16.99
CA MET A 195 -14.06 23.19 17.81
C MET A 195 -14.87 22.17 16.99
N VAL A 196 -14.34 21.71 15.85
CA VAL A 196 -14.98 20.68 15.04
C VAL A 196 -14.94 19.35 15.79
N SER A 197 -16.10 18.81 16.11
CA SER A 197 -16.23 17.56 16.85
C SER A 197 -16.51 16.40 15.93
N LEU A 198 -15.66 15.37 15.97
CA LEU A 198 -15.89 14.12 15.25
C LEU A 198 -16.84 13.21 16.06
N PRO A 199 -17.71 12.44 15.38
CA PRO A 199 -18.65 11.53 16.05
C PRO A 199 -17.91 10.39 16.78
N ASN A 200 -16.68 10.08 16.34
CA ASN A 200 -15.79 9.15 17.00
C ASN A 200 -14.34 9.66 16.88
N LYS A 201 -13.62 9.72 18.01
CA LYS A 201 -12.22 10.15 18.06
C LYS A 201 -11.28 9.29 17.20
N VAL A 202 -11.65 8.04 16.94
CA VAL A 202 -10.90 7.12 16.07
C VAL A 202 -10.85 7.60 14.62
N LEU A 203 -11.83 8.39 14.17
CA LEU A 203 -11.87 8.94 12.81
C LEU A 203 -10.71 9.89 12.50
N VAL A 204 -10.08 10.48 13.52
CA VAL A 204 -8.86 11.31 13.36
C VAL A 204 -7.73 10.55 12.65
N ASN A 205 -7.69 9.22 12.73
CA ASN A 205 -6.64 8.42 12.11
C ASN A 205 -6.89 8.13 10.62
N TYR A 206 -8.07 8.49 10.11
CA TYR A 206 -8.50 8.22 8.73
C TYR A 206 -8.65 9.51 7.89
N ILE A 207 -8.46 10.67 8.52
CA ILE A 207 -8.43 12.00 7.91
C ILE A 207 -6.97 12.42 7.76
#